data_AF-A0A1H8GL17-F1
#
_entry.id   AF-A0A1H8GL17-F1
#
_cell.length_a   1.000
_cell.length_b   1.000
_cell.length_c   1.000
_cell.angle_alpha   90.00
_cell.angle_beta   90.00
_cell.angle_gamma   90.00
#
_symmetry.space_group_name_H-M   'P 1'
#
loop_
_entity.id
_entity.type
_entity.pdbx_description
1 polymer ?
#
loop_
_entity_poly.entity_id
_entity_poly.type
_entity_poly.pdbx_seq_one_letter_code
_entity_poly.pdbx_strand_id
1 'polypeptide(L)'
;MNFQFEKNKLYNYLGQHLVNVFKEYRVFIAGGLITSLFNNKEIKDVDVYFRSEKLLNEFIEEVYEDGNDWINALTTKALLVRIDDKEVQMIHFRYFENAEEIFDSFDYTVCMGAFDFFSEEFVLHEDFLKHNSQRILKFNKNTAYPVVSLLRVHKYKEKGYTISKPEFLRIALKCMGMKIETIEHLKEHLGGMYGINYDKLIKLKEGEEFSLDLIIDKIADLSINDDYFKEPEKVKFNDVEEIIEYISKEPTKVVTINDYTYRIKKDGTLKQIDNTPKNKVGYNGEEFIANRKFYKFVEKRGDKYFSFWDKEFEYKIDQKATPKRDDYLYFNEKLEISSSSYSNSRNAVLIEATIPYTDFYIKNSDKVLAKSCIVTREVPKAEYEKWENEELEDYKCPFELE
;
A
#
# COMPACT_ATOMS: atom_id res chain seq x y z
N MET A 1 -25.10 -16.89 17.88
CA MET A 1 -24.59 -16.44 19.20
C MET A 1 -24.42 -14.92 19.09
N ASN A 2 -24.81 -14.12 20.09
CA ASN A 2 -24.65 -12.67 20.00
C ASN A 2 -23.30 -12.27 20.62
N PHE A 3 -22.42 -11.65 19.83
CA PHE A 3 -21.07 -11.22 20.21
C PHE A 3 -20.95 -9.69 20.38
N GLN A 4 -22.04 -9.04 20.77
CA GLN A 4 -22.08 -7.57 20.93
C GLN A 4 -21.04 -7.06 21.94
N PHE A 5 -20.79 -7.82 23.01
CA PHE A 5 -19.81 -7.44 24.03
C PHE A 5 -18.39 -7.43 23.45
N GLU A 6 -18.00 -8.47 22.72
CA GLU A 6 -16.71 -8.60 22.05
C GLU A 6 -16.55 -7.51 20.98
N LYS A 7 -17.61 -7.20 20.22
CA LYS A 7 -17.62 -6.11 19.24
C LYS A 7 -17.35 -4.76 19.90
N ASN A 8 -18.06 -4.46 21.00
CA ASN A 8 -17.87 -3.21 21.74
C ASN A 8 -16.45 -3.10 22.31
N LYS A 9 -15.89 -4.22 22.82
CA LYS A 9 -14.52 -4.26 23.32
C LYS A 9 -13.49 -4.04 22.21
N LEU A 10 -13.71 -4.62 21.02
CA LEU A 10 -12.88 -4.38 19.84
C LEU A 10 -12.91 -2.92 19.43
N TYR A 11 -14.09 -2.32 19.33
CA TYR A 11 -14.25 -0.92 18.90
C TYR A 11 -13.62 0.05 19.90
N ASN A 12 -13.79 -0.21 21.20
CA ASN A 12 -13.14 0.58 22.23
C ASN A 12 -11.60 0.45 22.20
N TYR A 13 -11.08 -0.72 21.84
CA TYR A 13 -9.63 -0.93 21.72
C TYR A 13 -9.04 -0.17 20.51
N LEU A 14 -9.75 -0.18 19.38
CA LEU A 14 -9.31 0.48 18.14
C LEU A 14 -9.50 2.00 18.17
N GLY A 15 -10.53 2.48 18.86
CA GLY A 15 -10.92 3.89 18.81
C GLY A 15 -11.76 4.23 17.57
N GLN A 16 -12.41 5.40 17.61
CA GLN A 16 -13.41 5.75 16.59
C GLN A 16 -12.81 5.95 15.20
N HIS A 17 -11.62 6.54 15.12
CA HIS A 17 -10.93 6.81 13.86
C HIS A 17 -10.61 5.51 13.11
N LEU A 18 -9.81 4.62 13.70
CA LEU A 18 -9.51 3.31 13.11
C LEU A 18 -10.75 2.48 12.77
N VAL A 19 -11.80 2.52 13.60
CA VAL A 19 -13.06 1.83 13.28
C VAL A 19 -13.70 2.38 12.01
N ASN A 20 -13.70 3.69 11.79
CA ASN A 20 -14.26 4.29 10.58
C ASN A 20 -13.44 3.91 9.35
N VAL A 21 -12.12 4.07 9.41
CA VAL A 21 -11.20 3.72 8.32
C VAL A 21 -11.32 2.22 7.98
N PHE A 22 -11.34 1.34 8.98
CA PHE A 22 -11.51 -0.11 8.75
C PHE A 22 -12.85 -0.48 8.13
N LYS A 23 -13.93 0.26 8.43
CA LYS A 23 -15.24 0.08 7.77
C LYS A 23 -15.22 0.53 6.32
N GLU A 24 -14.66 1.70 6.06
CA GLU A 24 -14.54 2.27 4.72
C GLU A 24 -13.83 1.32 3.76
N TYR A 25 -12.68 0.80 4.20
CA TYR A 25 -11.87 -0.13 3.42
C TYR A 25 -12.23 -1.61 3.59
N ARG A 26 -13.31 -1.91 4.32
CA ARG A 26 -13.92 -3.26 4.40
C ARG A 26 -12.93 -4.33 4.83
N VAL A 27 -12.02 -3.99 5.74
CA VAL A 27 -10.90 -4.86 6.11
C VAL A 27 -11.34 -6.00 7.02
N PHE A 28 -10.49 -7.02 7.15
CA PHE A 28 -10.62 -8.01 8.20
C PHE A 28 -9.56 -7.80 9.27
N ILE A 29 -9.94 -8.01 10.53
CA ILE A 29 -8.99 -8.32 11.60
C ILE A 29 -9.10 -9.80 11.92
N ALA A 30 -7.98 -10.53 11.92
CA ALA A 30 -8.00 -11.96 12.18
C ALA A 30 -6.85 -12.42 13.08
N GLY A 31 -6.90 -13.68 13.51
CA GLY A 31 -5.77 -14.32 14.17
C GLY A 31 -5.65 -13.98 15.65
N GLY A 32 -4.43 -13.63 16.08
CA GLY A 32 -4.06 -13.52 17.49
C GLY A 32 -4.86 -12.46 18.25
N LEU A 33 -5.26 -11.37 17.60
CA LEU A 33 -6.11 -10.33 18.18
C LEU A 33 -7.48 -10.91 18.57
N ILE A 34 -8.13 -11.62 17.65
CA ILE A 34 -9.43 -12.24 17.89
C ILE A 34 -9.31 -13.32 18.97
N THR A 35 -8.26 -14.13 18.93
CA THR A 35 -7.94 -15.08 20.00
C THR A 35 -7.84 -14.37 21.36
N SER A 36 -7.09 -13.28 21.47
CA SER A 36 -6.94 -12.53 22.72
C SER A 36 -8.26 -11.93 23.20
N LEU A 37 -9.05 -11.37 22.28
CA LEU A 37 -10.35 -10.76 22.56
C LEU A 37 -11.29 -11.75 23.25
N PHE A 38 -11.50 -12.93 22.64
CA PHE A 38 -12.39 -13.99 23.15
C PHE A 38 -11.86 -14.72 24.39
N ASN A 39 -10.55 -14.65 24.65
CA ASN A 39 -9.94 -15.25 25.84
C ASN A 39 -9.74 -14.25 27.00
N ASN A 40 -10.22 -13.00 26.84
CA ASN A 40 -9.98 -11.90 27.75
C ASN A 40 -8.48 -11.73 28.11
N LYS A 41 -7.62 -11.80 27.10
CA LYS A 41 -6.18 -11.53 27.18
C LYS A 41 -5.87 -10.16 26.59
N GLU A 42 -4.69 -9.66 26.91
CA GLU A 42 -4.13 -8.47 26.29
C GLU A 42 -3.99 -8.66 24.77
N ILE A 43 -4.41 -7.65 24.01
CA ILE A 43 -4.20 -7.55 22.57
C ILE A 43 -2.83 -6.92 22.37
N LYS A 44 -2.00 -7.53 21.52
CA LYS A 44 -0.62 -7.09 21.28
C LYS A 44 -0.44 -6.46 19.91
N ASP A 45 -0.91 -7.17 18.88
CA ASP A 45 -0.69 -6.82 17.49
C ASP A 45 -2.04 -6.70 16.78
N VAL A 46 -2.15 -5.79 15.81
CA VAL A 46 -3.35 -5.62 14.96
C VAL A 46 -3.02 -6.07 13.54
N ASP A 47 -3.25 -7.35 13.25
CA ASP A 47 -3.10 -7.91 11.91
C ASP A 47 -4.35 -7.62 11.07
N VAL A 48 -4.17 -6.88 9.97
CA VAL A 48 -5.24 -6.46 9.06
C VAL A 48 -5.06 -7.11 7.69
N TYR A 49 -6.15 -7.65 7.15
CA TYR A 49 -6.19 -8.34 5.86
C TYR A 49 -7.16 -7.64 4.91
N PHE A 50 -6.80 -7.61 3.63
CA PHE A 50 -7.52 -6.87 2.59
C PHE A 50 -8.15 -7.79 1.57
N ARG A 51 -9.25 -7.33 0.98
CA ARG A 51 -10.02 -8.08 -0.04
C ARG A 51 -9.39 -7.97 -1.42
N SER A 52 -8.73 -6.85 -1.69
CA SER A 52 -8.03 -6.60 -2.95
C SER A 52 -6.82 -5.70 -2.73
N GLU A 53 -5.91 -5.73 -3.70
CA GLU A 53 -4.77 -4.82 -3.80
C GLU A 53 -5.22 -3.36 -3.89
N LYS A 54 -6.34 -3.12 -4.60
CA LYS A 54 -6.94 -1.79 -4.73
C LYS A 54 -7.26 -1.17 -3.38
N LEU A 55 -7.98 -1.90 -2.52
CA LEU A 55 -8.37 -1.42 -1.19
C LEU A 55 -7.17 -1.21 -0.26
N LEU A 56 -6.15 -2.06 -0.36
CA LEU A 56 -4.90 -1.87 0.39
C LEU A 56 -4.20 -0.57 -0.04
N ASN A 57 -4.10 -0.33 -1.34
CA ASN A 57 -3.43 0.86 -1.88
C ASN A 57 -4.19 2.14 -1.49
N GLU A 58 -5.52 2.16 -1.62
CA GLU A 58 -6.33 3.31 -1.21
C GLU A 58 -6.24 3.55 0.32
N PHE A 59 -6.24 2.48 1.13
CA PHE A 59 -6.04 2.58 2.57
C PHE A 59 -4.68 3.21 2.92
N ILE A 60 -3.62 2.79 2.23
CA ILE A 60 -2.27 3.33 2.45
C ILE A 60 -2.20 4.80 2.04
N GLU A 61 -2.87 5.19 0.94
CA GLU A 61 -3.00 6.58 0.48
C GLU A 61 -3.65 7.45 1.56
N GLU A 62 -4.81 7.07 2.08
CA GLU A 62 -5.52 7.83 3.12
C GLU A 62 -4.69 7.96 4.41
N VAL A 63 -4.14 6.85 4.90
CA VAL A 63 -3.36 6.85 6.15
C VAL A 63 -2.09 7.69 6.05
N TYR A 64 -1.48 7.80 4.87
CA TYR A 64 -0.28 8.59 4.67
C TYR A 64 -0.58 10.08 4.43
N GLU A 65 -1.74 10.41 3.87
CA GLU A 65 -2.17 11.80 3.65
C GLU A 65 -2.64 12.49 4.93
N ASP A 66 -3.25 11.75 5.86
CA ASP A 66 -3.90 12.32 7.06
C ASP A 66 -2.97 12.63 8.26
N GLY A 67 -1.69 12.23 8.26
CA GLY A 67 -0.87 12.47 9.44
C GLY A 67 0.62 12.15 9.34
N ASN A 68 1.37 12.66 10.33
CA ASN A 68 2.80 12.47 10.60
C ASN A 68 3.21 11.00 10.88
N ASP A 69 2.54 10.03 10.26
CA ASP A 69 2.60 8.62 10.60
C ASP A 69 3.73 7.94 9.84
N TRP A 70 4.58 7.26 10.60
CA TRP A 70 5.81 6.67 10.08
C TRP A 70 5.55 5.21 9.76
N ILE A 71 6.03 4.77 8.59
CA ILE A 71 6.23 3.35 8.38
C ILE A 71 7.35 2.91 9.31
N ASN A 72 7.00 1.98 10.20
CA ASN A 72 7.94 1.51 11.21
C ASN A 72 8.80 0.37 10.66
N ALA A 73 8.21 -0.51 9.84
CA ALA A 73 8.92 -1.65 9.25
C ALA A 73 8.19 -2.18 8.02
N LEU A 74 8.97 -2.73 7.08
CA LEU A 74 8.46 -3.37 5.88
C LEU A 74 9.10 -4.74 5.70
N THR A 75 8.24 -5.71 5.43
CA THR A 75 8.65 -7.07 5.05
C THR A 75 8.01 -7.44 3.73
N THR A 76 8.47 -8.52 3.11
CA THR A 76 7.89 -9.07 1.88
C THR A 76 6.43 -9.52 2.03
N LYS A 77 5.89 -9.60 3.25
CA LYS A 77 4.53 -10.13 3.51
C LYS A 77 3.62 -9.16 4.26
N ALA A 78 4.20 -8.15 4.91
CA ALA A 78 3.47 -7.22 5.72
C ALA A 78 4.15 -5.85 5.81
N LEU A 79 3.33 -4.81 5.89
CA LEU A 79 3.71 -3.43 6.16
C LEU A 79 3.26 -3.09 7.58
N LEU A 80 4.18 -2.64 8.43
CA LEU A 80 3.87 -2.16 9.78
C LEU A 80 3.77 -0.63 9.76
N VAL A 81 2.57 -0.12 10.03
CA VAL A 81 2.29 1.31 10.09
C VAL A 81 1.79 1.64 11.48
N ARG A 82 2.20 2.80 11.98
CA ARG A 82 1.61 3.37 13.18
C ARG A 82 0.45 4.26 12.76
N ILE A 83 -0.75 3.96 13.25
CA ILE A 83 -1.94 4.79 13.04
C ILE A 83 -2.44 5.16 14.42
N ASP A 84 -2.57 6.45 14.69
CA ASP A 84 -2.81 6.97 16.04
C ASP A 84 -1.75 6.47 17.05
N ASP A 85 -2.16 5.69 18.06
CA ASP A 85 -1.31 5.05 19.07
C ASP A 85 -1.13 3.54 18.85
N LYS A 86 -1.61 3.00 17.71
CA LYS A 86 -1.60 1.56 17.42
C LYS A 86 -0.59 1.20 16.34
N GLU A 87 0.07 0.06 16.53
CA GLU A 87 0.84 -0.58 15.48
C GLU A 87 -0.07 -1.53 14.70
N VAL A 88 -0.32 -1.17 13.44
CA VAL A 88 -1.20 -1.90 12.53
C VAL A 88 -0.35 -2.59 11.48
N GLN A 89 -0.46 -3.91 11.42
CA GLN A 89 0.26 -4.74 10.48
C GLN A 89 -0.65 -5.08 9.30
N MET A 90 -0.41 -4.43 8.16
CA MET A 90 -1.13 -4.68 6.91
C MET A 90 -0.53 -5.89 6.20
N ILE A 91 -1.31 -6.96 6.07
CA ILE A 91 -0.89 -8.20 5.44
C ILE A 91 -1.14 -8.12 3.93
N HIS A 92 -0.09 -8.27 3.11
CA HIS A 92 -0.14 -8.03 1.66
C HIS A 92 0.38 -9.18 0.77
N PHE A 93 0.74 -10.33 1.36
CA PHE A 93 1.20 -11.48 0.57
C PHE A 93 0.10 -12.07 -0.35
N ARG A 94 -1.17 -11.96 0.06
CA ARG A 94 -2.37 -12.41 -0.63
C ARG A 94 -3.57 -11.58 -0.16
N TYR A 95 -4.59 -11.50 -1.01
CA TYR A 95 -5.88 -10.89 -0.72
C TYR A 95 -6.98 -11.95 -0.56
N PHE A 96 -8.00 -11.63 0.22
CA PHE A 96 -8.99 -12.61 0.71
C PHE A 96 -10.41 -12.08 0.54
N GLU A 97 -11.25 -12.79 -0.21
CA GLU A 97 -12.66 -12.41 -0.40
C GLU A 97 -13.52 -12.69 0.84
N ASN A 98 -13.12 -13.64 1.67
CA ASN A 98 -13.85 -14.04 2.88
C ASN A 98 -12.89 -14.52 3.97
N ALA A 99 -13.40 -14.63 5.21
CA ALA A 99 -12.58 -15.00 6.36
C ALA A 99 -12.14 -16.47 6.31
N GLU A 100 -12.91 -17.34 5.67
CA GLU A 100 -12.58 -18.76 5.50
C GLU A 100 -11.28 -18.94 4.70
N GLU A 101 -11.07 -18.15 3.64
CA GLU A 101 -9.80 -18.17 2.90
C GLU A 101 -8.61 -17.71 3.76
N ILE A 102 -8.84 -16.79 4.71
CA ILE A 102 -7.81 -16.40 5.70
C ILE A 102 -7.50 -17.60 6.60
N PHE A 103 -8.53 -18.31 7.08
CA PHE A 103 -8.36 -19.48 7.96
C PHE A 103 -7.59 -20.60 7.30
N ASP A 104 -7.78 -20.82 6.00
CA ASP A 104 -7.01 -21.81 5.24
C ASP A 104 -5.49 -21.55 5.28
N SER A 105 -5.08 -20.30 5.42
CA SER A 105 -3.67 -19.92 5.55
C SER A 105 -3.10 -20.10 6.96
N PHE A 106 -3.95 -20.17 7.99
CA PHE A 106 -3.53 -20.20 9.40
C PHE A 106 -3.05 -21.57 9.86
N ASP A 107 -2.24 -21.57 10.93
CA ASP A 107 -1.57 -22.75 11.47
C ASP A 107 -2.47 -23.58 12.40
N TYR A 108 -3.25 -22.94 13.25
CA TYR A 108 -4.06 -23.58 14.28
C TYR A 108 -5.47 -23.02 14.33
N THR A 109 -6.43 -23.91 14.55
CA THR A 109 -7.85 -23.56 14.75
C THR A 109 -8.09 -22.50 15.82
N VAL A 110 -7.24 -22.40 16.84
CA VAL A 110 -7.36 -21.38 17.91
C VAL A 110 -7.11 -19.95 17.43
N CYS A 111 -6.57 -19.79 16.22
CA CYS A 111 -6.35 -18.51 15.55
C CYS A 111 -7.39 -18.25 14.45
N MET A 112 -8.25 -19.20 14.12
CA MET A 112 -9.23 -19.10 13.03
C MET A 112 -10.49 -18.36 13.50
N GLY A 113 -10.30 -17.11 13.90
CA GLY A 113 -11.36 -16.15 14.16
C GLY A 113 -11.02 -14.85 13.44
N ALA A 114 -12.04 -14.23 12.87
CA ALA A 114 -11.96 -12.95 12.20
C ALA A 114 -13.13 -12.05 12.61
N PHE A 115 -12.92 -10.75 12.53
CA PHE A 115 -13.98 -9.75 12.50
C PHE A 115 -13.95 -9.08 11.14
N ASP A 116 -15.08 -9.09 10.45
CA ASP A 116 -15.26 -8.49 9.14
C ASP A 116 -15.88 -7.10 9.29
N PHE A 117 -15.16 -6.05 8.91
CA PHE A 117 -15.68 -4.67 9.01
C PHE A 117 -16.71 -4.32 7.93
N PHE A 118 -16.88 -5.16 6.91
CA PHE A 118 -17.93 -5.00 5.90
C PHE A 118 -19.30 -5.45 6.42
N SER A 119 -19.40 -6.69 6.92
CA SER A 119 -20.63 -7.22 7.54
C SER A 119 -20.79 -6.79 9.00
N GLU A 120 -19.72 -6.34 9.63
CA GLU A 120 -19.60 -6.07 11.06
C GLU A 120 -19.90 -7.27 11.98
N GLU A 121 -19.57 -8.47 11.48
CA GLU A 121 -19.79 -9.74 12.17
C GLU A 121 -18.48 -10.46 12.50
N PHE A 122 -18.53 -11.30 13.55
CA PHE A 122 -17.46 -12.25 13.83
C PHE A 122 -17.67 -13.51 13.01
N VAL A 123 -16.66 -13.87 12.23
CA VAL A 123 -16.59 -15.16 11.54
C VAL A 123 -15.62 -16.04 12.30
N LEU A 124 -16.08 -17.20 12.78
CA LEU A 124 -15.29 -18.10 13.62
C LEU A 124 -15.33 -19.50 13.03
N HIS A 125 -14.18 -20.18 13.00
CA HIS A 125 -14.17 -21.62 12.73
C HIS A 125 -15.02 -22.36 13.77
N GLU A 126 -15.73 -23.42 13.37
CA GLU A 126 -16.69 -24.15 14.22
C GLU A 126 -16.08 -24.59 15.58
N ASP A 127 -14.84 -25.08 15.56
CA ASP A 127 -14.11 -25.48 16.75
C ASP A 127 -13.29 -24.36 17.43
N PHE A 128 -13.30 -23.12 16.92
CA PHE A 128 -12.47 -22.02 17.44
C PHE A 128 -12.67 -21.82 18.94
N LEU A 129 -13.92 -21.65 19.39
CA LEU A 129 -14.24 -21.42 20.80
C LEU A 129 -13.91 -22.64 21.67
N LYS A 130 -14.22 -23.83 21.18
CA LYS A 130 -13.96 -25.09 21.87
C LYS A 130 -12.46 -25.30 22.11
N HIS A 131 -11.63 -25.18 21.08
CA HIS A 131 -10.20 -25.39 21.20
C HIS A 131 -9.51 -24.30 22.04
N ASN A 132 -9.98 -23.05 21.95
CA ASN A 132 -9.53 -21.98 22.83
C ASN A 132 -9.87 -22.26 24.30
N SER A 133 -11.11 -22.68 24.60
CA SER A 133 -11.56 -22.99 25.96
C SER A 133 -10.79 -24.14 26.61
N GLN A 134 -10.43 -25.14 25.80
CA GLN A 134 -9.69 -26.32 26.25
C GLN A 134 -8.17 -26.12 26.23
N ARG A 135 -7.68 -24.98 25.72
CA ARG A 135 -6.25 -24.72 25.50
C ARG A 135 -5.58 -25.85 24.71
N ILE A 136 -6.20 -26.28 23.62
CA ILE A 136 -5.62 -27.30 22.73
C ILE A 136 -5.30 -26.74 21.35
N LEU A 137 -4.17 -27.15 20.80
CA LEU A 137 -3.79 -26.85 19.41
C LEU A 137 -4.25 -27.99 18.52
N LYS A 138 -5.08 -27.65 17.54
CA LYS A 138 -5.39 -28.50 16.38
C LYS A 138 -4.78 -27.89 15.14
N PHE A 139 -3.90 -28.66 14.50
CA PHE A 139 -3.11 -28.21 13.38
C PHE A 139 -3.93 -28.19 12.10
N ASN A 140 -3.84 -27.09 11.36
CA ASN A 140 -4.40 -26.96 10.05
C ASN A 140 -3.43 -27.50 9.00
N LYS A 141 -3.81 -28.60 8.34
CA LYS A 141 -3.01 -29.20 7.25
C LYS A 141 -2.87 -28.29 6.01
N ASN A 142 -3.76 -27.30 5.87
CA ASN A 142 -3.77 -26.34 4.76
C ASN A 142 -2.79 -25.18 4.97
N THR A 143 -2.17 -25.04 6.16
CA THR A 143 -1.24 -23.94 6.46
C THR A 143 -0.21 -23.73 5.35
N ALA A 144 0.03 -22.47 5.03
CA ALA A 144 1.07 -22.07 4.09
C ALA A 144 2.49 -22.21 4.68
N TYR A 145 2.62 -22.29 6.01
CA TYR A 145 3.90 -22.17 6.71
C TYR A 145 4.09 -23.26 7.78
N PRO A 146 4.31 -24.53 7.38
CA PRO A 146 4.42 -25.66 8.33
C PRO A 146 5.65 -25.59 9.24
N VAL A 147 6.80 -25.09 8.76
CA VAL A 147 8.00 -24.89 9.60
C VAL A 147 7.74 -23.83 10.68
N VAL A 148 7.13 -22.70 10.31
CA VAL A 148 6.72 -21.66 11.27
C VAL A 148 5.70 -22.22 12.27
N SER A 149 4.76 -23.03 11.79
CA SER A 149 3.77 -23.68 12.64
C SER A 149 4.43 -24.54 13.72
N LEU A 150 5.44 -25.34 13.33
CA LEU A 150 6.23 -26.16 14.25
C LEU A 150 6.88 -25.33 15.36
N LEU A 151 7.52 -24.22 14.98
CA LEU A 151 8.20 -23.34 15.93
C LEU A 151 7.22 -22.61 16.86
N ARG A 152 6.06 -22.21 16.35
CA ARG A 152 4.98 -21.59 17.15
C ARG A 152 4.39 -22.51 18.22
N VAL A 153 4.58 -23.83 18.14
CA VAL A 153 4.20 -24.75 19.22
C VAL A 153 4.79 -24.31 20.55
N HIS A 154 6.05 -23.86 20.58
CA HIS A 154 6.70 -23.40 21.81
C HIS A 154 6.00 -22.16 22.37
N LYS A 155 5.79 -21.13 21.54
CA LYS A 155 5.04 -19.91 21.90
C LYS A 155 3.65 -20.22 22.45
N TYR A 156 2.92 -21.16 21.85
CA TYR A 156 1.59 -21.54 22.32
C TYR A 156 1.64 -22.37 23.62
N LYS A 157 2.64 -23.22 23.81
CA LYS A 157 2.86 -23.92 25.08
C LYS A 157 3.12 -22.95 26.23
N GLU A 158 3.92 -21.92 26.01
CA GLU A 158 4.14 -20.84 26.99
C GLU A 158 2.85 -20.07 27.33
N LYS A 159 1.95 -19.94 26.34
CA LYS A 159 0.59 -19.39 26.53
C LYS A 159 -0.38 -20.38 27.20
N GLY A 160 0.08 -21.56 27.63
CA GLY A 160 -0.70 -22.57 28.32
C GLY A 160 -1.46 -23.54 27.42
N TYR A 161 -1.19 -23.55 26.10
CA TYR A 161 -1.78 -24.53 25.19
C TYR A 161 -1.04 -25.86 25.21
N THR A 162 -1.78 -26.92 24.90
CA THR A 162 -1.23 -28.26 24.72
C THR A 162 -1.45 -28.74 23.29
N ILE A 163 -0.54 -29.58 22.80
CA ILE A 163 -0.67 -30.23 21.50
C ILE A 163 -0.54 -31.73 21.68
N SER A 164 -1.40 -32.49 21.00
CA SER A 164 -1.34 -33.96 21.09
C SER A 164 -0.25 -34.52 20.17
N LYS A 165 0.24 -35.73 20.49
CA LYS A 165 1.26 -36.40 19.68
C LYS A 165 0.83 -36.55 18.20
N PRO A 166 -0.43 -36.92 17.88
CA PRO A 166 -0.88 -36.97 16.48
C PRO A 166 -0.83 -35.62 15.77
N GLU A 167 -1.25 -34.52 16.42
CA GLU A 167 -1.20 -33.18 15.80
C GLU A 167 0.25 -32.74 15.57
N PHE A 168 1.14 -33.00 16.53
CA PHE A 168 2.57 -32.72 16.37
C PHE A 168 3.19 -33.54 15.23
N LEU A 169 2.83 -34.82 15.11
CA LEU A 169 3.25 -35.67 14.00
C LEU A 169 2.73 -35.14 12.65
N ARG A 170 1.51 -34.62 12.58
CA ARG A 170 0.98 -34.00 11.35
C ARG A 170 1.82 -32.81 10.89
N ILE A 171 2.28 -31.98 11.82
CA ILE A 171 3.19 -30.87 11.50
C ILE A 171 4.49 -31.42 10.90
N ALA A 172 5.11 -32.40 11.57
CA ALA A 172 6.36 -33.00 11.12
C ALA A 172 6.23 -33.62 9.70
N LEU A 173 5.17 -34.38 9.45
CA LEU A 173 4.90 -34.97 8.14
C LEU A 173 4.64 -33.91 7.06
N LYS A 174 3.97 -32.82 7.40
CA LYS A 174 3.79 -31.69 6.48
C LYS A 174 5.12 -31.03 6.14
N CYS A 175 6.02 -30.87 7.12
CA CYS A 175 7.37 -30.37 6.89
C CYS A 175 8.20 -31.31 6.00
N MET A 176 8.10 -32.63 6.20
CA MET A 176 8.81 -33.63 5.39
C MET A 176 8.40 -33.63 3.90
N GLY A 177 7.20 -33.12 3.58
CA GLY A 177 6.75 -32.98 2.20
C GLY A 177 7.30 -31.76 1.46
N MET A 178 8.10 -30.93 2.12
CA MET A 178 8.65 -29.69 1.54
C MET A 178 9.94 -29.95 0.77
N LYS A 179 10.16 -29.19 -0.30
CA LYS A 179 11.42 -29.19 -1.06
C LYS A 179 12.16 -27.89 -0.83
N ILE A 180 13.16 -27.93 0.05
CA ILE A 180 14.03 -26.78 0.35
C ILE A 180 15.39 -27.05 -0.29
N GLU A 181 15.56 -26.58 -1.52
CA GLU A 181 16.74 -26.82 -2.35
C GLU A 181 17.64 -25.58 -2.46
N THR A 182 17.12 -24.42 -2.08
CA THR A 182 17.83 -23.13 -2.12
C THR A 182 17.59 -22.35 -0.83
N ILE A 183 18.44 -21.35 -0.61
CA ILE A 183 18.30 -20.42 0.51
C ILE A 183 17.03 -19.57 0.37
N GLU A 184 16.62 -19.24 -0.85
CA GLU A 184 15.37 -18.53 -1.14
C GLU A 184 14.16 -19.36 -0.72
N HIS A 185 14.11 -20.66 -1.06
CA HIS A 185 13.03 -21.55 -0.61
C HIS A 185 12.97 -21.63 0.92
N LEU A 186 14.12 -21.68 1.59
CA LEU A 186 14.17 -21.69 3.04
C LEU A 186 13.62 -20.39 3.62
N LYS A 187 14.01 -19.23 3.08
CA LYS A 187 13.54 -17.91 3.51
C LYS A 187 12.02 -17.74 3.34
N GLU A 188 11.46 -18.20 2.23
CA GLU A 188 10.01 -18.18 2.00
C GLU A 188 9.23 -18.94 3.09
N HIS A 189 9.76 -20.09 3.50
CA HIS A 189 9.18 -20.98 4.50
C HIS A 189 9.46 -20.57 5.95
N LEU A 190 10.58 -19.90 6.23
CA LEU A 190 10.87 -19.30 7.52
C LEU A 190 10.12 -17.99 7.73
N GLY A 191 9.69 -17.35 6.63
CA GLY A 191 8.64 -16.32 6.58
C GLY A 191 8.66 -15.33 7.73
N GLY A 192 9.61 -14.38 7.74
CA GLY A 192 9.63 -13.25 8.66
C GLY A 192 9.55 -13.60 10.15
N MET A 193 9.85 -14.85 10.53
CA MET A 193 9.77 -15.29 11.91
C MET A 193 10.60 -14.39 12.82
N TYR A 194 9.99 -13.98 13.93
CA TYR A 194 10.58 -13.21 15.03
C TYR A 194 11.00 -11.77 14.73
N GLY A 195 10.60 -11.15 13.61
CA GLY A 195 11.19 -9.85 13.25
C GLY A 195 12.71 -9.95 13.03
N ILE A 196 13.23 -11.18 13.02
CA ILE A 196 14.61 -11.51 12.79
C ILE A 196 14.76 -11.54 11.28
N ASN A 197 15.53 -10.58 10.77
CA ASN A 197 15.81 -10.45 9.36
C ASN A 197 16.77 -11.58 8.94
N TYR A 198 16.20 -12.78 8.71
CA TYR A 198 16.95 -13.92 8.18
C TYR A 198 17.57 -13.62 6.80
N ASP A 199 17.11 -12.59 6.07
CA ASP A 199 17.77 -12.14 4.84
C ASP A 199 19.16 -11.57 5.08
N LYS A 200 19.40 -10.96 6.25
CA LYS A 200 20.74 -10.51 6.65
C LYS A 200 21.55 -11.60 7.34
N LEU A 201 20.89 -12.50 8.07
CA LEU A 201 21.53 -13.47 8.95
C LEU A 201 21.93 -14.76 8.22
N ILE A 202 21.18 -15.13 7.18
CA ILE A 202 21.50 -16.26 6.32
C ILE A 202 22.11 -15.69 5.04
N LYS A 203 23.41 -15.40 5.09
CA LYS A 203 24.23 -15.15 3.88
C LYS A 203 25.23 -16.28 3.73
N LEU A 204 25.24 -16.87 2.55
CA LEU A 204 26.34 -17.74 2.13
C LEU A 204 27.53 -16.83 1.81
N LYS A 205 28.71 -17.18 2.32
CA LYS A 205 29.96 -16.54 1.92
C LYS A 205 30.26 -16.94 0.47
N GLU A 206 31.08 -16.14 -0.20
CA GLU A 206 31.51 -16.44 -1.56
C GLU A 206 32.18 -17.83 -1.59
N GLY A 207 31.64 -18.75 -2.40
CA GLY A 207 32.09 -20.14 -2.50
C GLY A 207 31.45 -21.14 -1.52
N GLU A 208 30.54 -20.73 -0.62
CA GLU A 208 29.76 -21.68 0.20
C GLU A 208 28.58 -22.25 -0.58
N GLU A 209 28.49 -23.58 -0.69
CA GLU A 209 27.31 -24.27 -1.23
C GLU A 209 26.19 -24.34 -0.18
N PHE A 210 24.94 -24.24 -0.65
CA PHE A 210 23.78 -24.33 0.23
C PHE A 210 23.65 -25.76 0.80
N SER A 211 23.57 -25.86 2.13
CA SER A 211 23.07 -27.06 2.81
C SER A 211 22.20 -26.66 4.01
N LEU A 212 21.16 -27.44 4.29
CA LEU A 212 20.27 -27.17 5.42
C LEU A 212 21.01 -27.24 6.75
N ASP A 213 21.94 -28.19 6.91
CA ASP A 213 22.76 -28.35 8.11
C ASP A 213 23.61 -27.11 8.37
N LEU A 214 24.28 -26.60 7.33
CA LEU A 214 25.09 -25.37 7.43
C LEU A 214 24.24 -24.18 7.88
N ILE A 215 23.03 -24.04 7.35
CA ILE A 215 22.15 -22.94 7.73
C ILE A 215 21.64 -23.10 9.18
N ILE A 216 21.28 -24.31 9.59
CA ILE A 216 20.84 -24.59 10.96
C ILE A 216 21.96 -24.28 11.95
N ASP A 217 23.19 -24.69 11.66
CA ASP A 217 24.37 -24.39 12.49
C ASP A 217 24.59 -22.88 12.60
N LYS A 218 24.52 -22.16 11.47
CA LYS A 218 24.59 -20.68 11.49
C LYS A 218 23.49 -20.06 12.35
N ILE A 219 22.26 -20.57 12.30
CA ILE A 219 21.15 -20.09 13.14
C ILE A 219 21.40 -20.40 14.62
N ALA A 220 21.92 -21.59 14.93
CA ALA A 220 22.23 -22.01 16.30
C ALA A 220 23.34 -21.15 16.92
N ASP A 221 24.42 -20.90 16.18
CA ASP A 221 25.52 -20.05 16.63
C ASP A 221 25.07 -18.60 16.88
N LEU A 222 24.12 -18.10 16.08
CA LEU A 222 23.54 -16.77 16.24
C LEU A 222 22.65 -16.64 17.47
N SER A 223 22.02 -17.72 17.94
CA SER A 223 21.20 -17.69 19.17
C SER A 223 22.00 -17.37 20.45
N ILE A 224 23.34 -17.34 20.32
CA ILE A 224 24.32 -17.06 21.38
C ILE A 224 24.96 -15.66 21.17
N ASN A 225 24.64 -14.96 20.09
CA ASN A 225 25.21 -13.65 19.73
C ASN A 225 24.25 -12.50 20.10
N ASP A 226 24.77 -11.42 20.68
CA ASP A 226 24.04 -10.19 21.01
C ASP A 226 23.28 -9.58 19.80
N ASP A 227 23.76 -9.86 18.58
CA ASP A 227 23.11 -9.46 17.33
C ASP A 227 21.71 -10.07 17.12
N TYR A 228 21.36 -11.15 17.84
CA TYR A 228 20.03 -11.78 17.80
C TYR A 228 18.90 -10.84 18.21
N PHE A 229 19.19 -9.86 19.08
CA PHE A 229 18.20 -8.89 19.57
C PHE A 229 18.13 -7.61 18.74
N LYS A 230 18.90 -7.47 17.65
CA LYS A 230 18.86 -6.27 16.81
C LYS A 230 17.51 -6.18 16.09
N GLU A 231 16.76 -5.12 16.40
CA GLU A 231 15.52 -4.79 15.72
C GLU A 231 15.73 -4.68 14.19
N PRO A 232 14.70 -5.00 13.38
CA PRO A 232 14.77 -4.79 11.94
C PRO A 232 15.13 -3.33 11.64
N GLU A 233 15.95 -3.12 10.60
CA GLU A 233 16.24 -1.77 10.12
C GLU A 233 14.93 -1.08 9.70
N LYS A 234 14.64 0.05 10.34
CA LYS A 234 13.51 0.90 9.96
C LYS A 234 13.81 1.48 8.58
N VAL A 235 12.98 1.12 7.60
CA VAL A 235 13.05 1.70 6.26
C VAL A 235 12.24 2.98 6.28
N LYS A 236 12.87 4.10 5.93
CA LYS A 236 12.16 5.36 5.70
C LYS A 236 11.78 5.42 4.24
N PHE A 237 10.49 5.64 3.99
CA PHE A 237 9.95 5.98 2.69
C PHE A 237 9.84 7.50 2.60
N ASN A 238 10.12 8.06 1.44
CA ASN A 238 9.99 9.49 1.22
C ASN A 238 8.53 9.88 0.96
N ASP A 239 7.74 8.97 0.40
CA ASP A 239 6.33 9.18 0.07
C ASP A 239 5.52 7.87 0.07
N VAL A 240 4.19 8.02 -0.03
CA VAL A 240 3.25 6.90 -0.04
C VAL A 240 3.41 6.00 -1.26
N GLU A 241 3.79 6.63 -2.36
CA GLU A 241 3.98 5.99 -3.65
C GLU A 241 5.13 4.96 -3.63
N GLU A 242 6.26 5.24 -2.98
CA GLU A 242 7.36 4.27 -2.81
C GLU A 242 6.92 3.01 -2.02
N ILE A 243 5.98 3.16 -1.07
CA ILE A 243 5.40 2.05 -0.30
C ILE A 243 4.56 1.18 -1.22
N ILE A 244 3.66 1.82 -1.96
CA ILE A 244 2.75 1.16 -2.90
C ILE A 244 3.57 0.41 -3.94
N GLU A 245 4.68 0.96 -4.44
CA GLU A 245 5.55 0.23 -5.40
C GLU A 245 6.19 -1.01 -4.82
N TYR A 246 6.60 -0.95 -3.56
CA TYR A 246 7.20 -2.10 -2.92
C TYR A 246 6.19 -3.23 -2.71
N ILE A 247 4.97 -2.88 -2.35
CA ILE A 247 3.90 -3.84 -2.02
C ILE A 247 3.16 -4.31 -3.28
N SER A 248 3.04 -3.42 -4.26
CA SER A 248 2.33 -3.68 -5.51
C SER A 248 3.00 -4.79 -6.30
N LYS A 249 2.21 -5.77 -6.70
CA LYS A 249 2.67 -6.81 -7.63
C LYS A 249 2.61 -6.31 -9.07
N GLU A 250 1.80 -5.29 -9.33
CA GLU A 250 1.71 -4.66 -10.65
C GLU A 250 2.92 -3.77 -10.93
N PRO A 251 3.42 -3.76 -12.18
CA PRO A 251 4.52 -2.91 -12.56
C PRO A 251 4.12 -1.43 -12.56
N THR A 252 4.97 -0.57 -11.99
CA THR A 252 4.77 0.87 -11.96
C THR A 252 4.74 1.47 -13.36
N LYS A 253 3.68 2.20 -13.68
CA LYS A 253 3.55 2.94 -14.95
C LYS A 253 4.43 4.19 -14.90
N VAL A 254 5.40 4.30 -15.80
CA VAL A 254 6.34 5.44 -15.86
C VAL A 254 6.44 6.02 -17.26
N VAL A 255 6.76 7.31 -17.35
CA VAL A 255 7.02 8.01 -18.59
C VAL A 255 8.24 8.90 -18.42
N THR A 256 9.10 8.97 -19.42
CA THR A 256 10.26 9.87 -19.43
C THR A 256 9.96 11.04 -20.36
N ILE A 257 10.07 12.27 -19.84
CA ILE A 257 9.84 13.51 -20.57
C ILE A 257 11.01 14.45 -20.27
N ASN A 258 11.74 14.85 -21.31
CA ASN A 258 12.86 15.81 -21.24
C ASN A 258 13.83 15.54 -20.08
N ASP A 259 14.37 14.31 -20.04
CA ASP A 259 15.34 13.79 -19.06
C ASP A 259 14.80 13.54 -17.64
N TYR A 260 13.55 13.90 -17.36
CA TYR A 260 12.88 13.59 -16.11
C TYR A 260 12.02 12.33 -16.25
N THR A 261 12.08 11.47 -15.23
CA THR A 261 11.18 10.32 -15.15
C THR A 261 10.01 10.66 -14.23
N TYR A 262 8.81 10.38 -14.72
CA TYR A 262 7.57 10.57 -13.99
C TYR A 262 6.88 9.23 -13.83
N ARG A 263 6.36 8.97 -12.64
CA ARG A 263 5.32 7.96 -12.43
C ARG A 263 3.98 8.52 -12.89
N ILE A 264 3.15 7.65 -13.47
CA ILE A 264 1.74 7.93 -13.78
C ILE A 264 0.90 7.38 -12.62
N LYS A 265 0.23 8.25 -11.88
CA LYS A 265 -0.68 7.88 -10.77
C LYS A 265 -1.96 7.22 -11.32
N LYS A 266 -2.73 6.59 -10.42
CA LYS A 266 -4.01 5.93 -10.77
C LYS A 266 -5.06 6.90 -11.33
N ASP A 267 -5.00 8.16 -10.93
CA ASP A 267 -5.85 9.25 -11.43
C ASP A 267 -5.32 9.83 -12.77
N GLY A 268 -4.19 9.30 -13.24
CA GLY A 268 -3.50 9.70 -14.45
C GLY A 268 -2.54 10.86 -14.28
N THR A 269 -2.44 11.53 -13.14
CA THR A 269 -1.49 12.64 -12.93
C THR A 269 -0.05 12.15 -12.86
N LEU A 270 0.89 13.03 -13.17
CA LEU A 270 2.32 12.72 -13.16
C LEU A 270 2.95 13.02 -11.79
N LYS A 271 3.89 12.18 -11.34
CA LYS A 271 4.73 12.49 -10.17
C LYS A 271 6.18 12.29 -10.55
N GLN A 272 7.00 13.34 -10.45
CA GLN A 272 8.43 13.21 -10.72
C GLN A 272 9.08 12.28 -9.69
N ILE A 273 9.94 11.38 -10.15
CA ILE A 273 10.67 10.44 -9.31
C ILE A 273 12.18 10.50 -9.61
N ASP A 274 12.99 10.44 -8.56
CA ASP A 274 14.46 10.44 -8.69
C ASP A 274 15.02 9.03 -8.92
N ASN A 275 14.36 8.02 -8.33
CA ASN A 275 14.74 6.63 -8.45
C ASN A 275 13.74 5.89 -9.34
N THR A 276 14.27 5.15 -10.31
CA THR A 276 13.41 4.41 -11.22
C THR A 276 13.00 3.06 -10.58
N PRO A 277 11.69 2.70 -10.58
CA PRO A 277 11.22 1.47 -9.95
C PRO A 277 11.81 0.23 -10.62
N LYS A 278 12.03 -0.84 -9.83
CA LYS A 278 12.57 -2.12 -10.35
C LYS A 278 11.55 -2.85 -11.24
N ASN A 279 10.28 -2.85 -10.85
CA ASN A 279 9.17 -3.44 -11.59
C ASN A 279 8.35 -2.32 -12.24
N LYS A 280 8.48 -2.10 -13.55
CA LYS A 280 7.88 -0.95 -14.24
C LYS A 280 7.46 -1.25 -15.68
N VAL A 281 6.49 -0.50 -16.17
CA VAL A 281 6.15 -0.37 -17.59
C VAL A 281 6.41 1.07 -18.03
N GLY A 282 7.20 1.24 -19.09
CA GLY A 282 7.52 2.55 -19.65
C GLY A 282 6.57 2.92 -20.79
N TYR A 283 6.11 4.17 -20.82
CA TYR A 283 5.32 4.75 -21.90
C TYR A 283 6.13 5.80 -22.67
N ASN A 284 5.76 6.03 -23.93
CA ASN A 284 6.38 7.06 -24.76
C ASN A 284 5.96 8.46 -24.31
N GLY A 285 6.91 9.33 -23.98
CA GLY A 285 6.63 10.68 -23.49
C GLY A 285 5.98 11.62 -24.49
N GLU A 286 6.35 11.51 -25.77
CA GLU A 286 5.79 12.34 -26.83
C GLU A 286 4.31 12.00 -27.06
N GLU A 287 3.99 10.71 -27.19
CA GLU A 287 2.62 10.23 -27.31
C GLU A 287 1.80 10.55 -26.06
N PHE A 288 2.39 10.40 -24.87
CA PHE A 288 1.73 10.72 -23.61
C PHE A 288 1.34 12.19 -23.54
N ILE A 289 2.26 13.11 -23.83
CA ILE A 289 2.00 14.56 -23.79
C ILE A 289 1.06 15.00 -24.92
N ALA A 290 1.17 14.42 -26.12
CA ALA A 290 0.33 14.76 -27.26
C ALA A 290 -1.17 14.51 -26.98
N ASN A 291 -1.49 13.51 -26.15
CA ASN A 291 -2.85 13.16 -25.77
C ASN A 291 -3.33 13.85 -24.48
N ARG A 292 -2.56 14.78 -23.91
CA ARG A 292 -2.89 15.46 -22.65
C ARG A 292 -3.40 16.89 -22.86
N LYS A 293 -4.25 17.31 -21.92
CA LYS A 293 -4.72 18.69 -21.76
C LYS A 293 -4.26 19.23 -20.42
N PHE A 294 -3.95 20.51 -20.39
CA PHE A 294 -3.44 21.21 -19.22
C PHE A 294 -4.30 22.45 -18.97
N TYR A 295 -4.41 22.84 -17.70
CA TYR A 295 -5.42 23.81 -17.27
C TYR A 295 -4.80 24.94 -16.48
N LYS A 296 -5.35 26.14 -16.62
CA LYS A 296 -4.88 27.34 -15.89
C LYS A 296 -6.01 28.32 -15.64
N PHE A 297 -6.08 28.86 -14.44
CA PHE A 297 -6.95 30.01 -14.17
C PHE A 297 -6.32 31.32 -14.67
N VAL A 298 -7.13 32.10 -15.39
CA VAL A 298 -6.79 33.38 -15.98
C VAL A 298 -7.89 34.40 -15.70
N GLU A 299 -7.56 35.69 -15.78
CA GLU A 299 -8.51 36.77 -15.54
C GLU A 299 -9.29 37.07 -16.82
N LYS A 300 -10.62 36.98 -16.77
CA LYS A 300 -11.49 37.39 -17.87
C LYS A 300 -11.81 38.88 -17.78
N ARG A 301 -11.50 39.63 -18.83
CA ARG A 301 -11.80 41.07 -18.96
C ARG A 301 -12.59 41.30 -20.25
N GLY A 302 -13.93 41.26 -20.14
CA GLY A 302 -14.80 41.20 -21.31
C GLY A 302 -14.64 39.86 -22.03
N ASP A 303 -14.34 39.90 -23.33
CA ASP A 303 -14.15 38.70 -24.17
C ASP A 303 -12.69 38.25 -24.28
N LYS A 304 -11.82 38.76 -23.40
CA LYS A 304 -10.37 38.51 -23.42
C LYS A 304 -9.88 37.88 -22.13
N TYR A 305 -8.81 37.09 -22.25
CA TYR A 305 -8.20 36.33 -21.16
C TYR A 305 -6.80 36.84 -20.86
N PHE A 306 -6.51 37.20 -19.61
CA PHE A 306 -5.22 37.76 -19.21
C PHE A 306 -4.58 36.96 -18.08
N SER A 307 -3.25 36.95 -18.03
CA SER A 307 -2.55 36.42 -16.86
C SER A 307 -2.84 37.28 -15.62
N PHE A 308 -3.07 36.62 -14.48
CA PHE A 308 -3.14 37.29 -13.18
C PHE A 308 -1.78 37.85 -12.73
N TRP A 309 -0.69 37.23 -13.18
CA TRP A 309 0.68 37.62 -12.84
C TRP A 309 1.20 38.74 -13.73
N ASP A 310 1.14 38.55 -15.06
CA ASP A 310 1.46 39.57 -16.06
C ASP A 310 0.16 40.10 -16.67
N LYS A 311 -0.33 41.23 -16.13
CA LYS A 311 -1.64 41.79 -16.51
C LYS A 311 -1.72 42.23 -17.98
N GLU A 312 -0.60 42.34 -18.68
CA GLU A 312 -0.52 42.67 -20.11
C GLU A 312 -0.37 41.42 -21.01
N PHE A 313 -0.26 40.23 -20.42
CA PHE A 313 -0.16 38.98 -21.15
C PHE A 313 -1.55 38.45 -21.48
N GLU A 314 -1.93 38.52 -22.76
CA GLU A 314 -3.21 38.03 -23.27
C GLU A 314 -3.07 36.59 -23.78
N TYR A 315 -3.93 35.70 -23.28
CA TYR A 315 -4.13 34.36 -23.83
C TYR A 315 -5.23 34.43 -24.90
N LYS A 316 -4.95 33.87 -26.09
CA LYS A 316 -5.89 33.84 -27.21
C LYS A 316 -6.19 32.41 -27.60
N ILE A 317 -7.47 32.09 -27.74
CA ILE A 317 -7.94 30.78 -28.19
C ILE A 317 -7.40 30.49 -29.59
N ASP A 318 -7.00 29.24 -29.80
CA ASP A 318 -6.38 28.68 -31.01
C ASP A 318 -5.07 29.39 -31.42
N GLN A 319 -4.42 30.09 -30.48
CA GLN A 319 -3.13 30.75 -30.72
C GLN A 319 -2.07 30.28 -29.75
N LYS A 320 -0.82 30.26 -30.24
CA LYS A 320 0.36 29.97 -29.43
C LYS A 320 0.60 31.10 -28.44
N ALA A 321 0.68 30.77 -27.16
CA ALA A 321 1.09 31.67 -26.09
C ALA A 321 2.51 31.33 -25.65
N THR A 322 3.40 32.32 -25.65
CA THR A 322 4.81 32.22 -25.23
C THR A 322 5.11 33.36 -24.26
N PRO A 323 5.68 33.11 -23.07
CA PRO A 323 5.92 34.14 -22.07
C PRO A 323 6.90 35.21 -22.56
N LYS A 324 6.75 36.44 -22.08
CA LYS A 324 7.58 37.60 -22.46
C LYS A 324 8.92 37.59 -21.68
N ARG A 325 9.73 36.53 -21.75
CA ARG A 325 11.11 36.35 -21.22
C ARG A 325 11.51 34.87 -21.31
N ASP A 326 12.74 34.53 -20.90
CA ASP A 326 13.15 33.15 -20.58
C ASP A 326 12.49 32.73 -19.25
N ASP A 327 11.16 32.57 -19.29
CA ASP A 327 10.31 32.24 -18.16
C ASP A 327 9.31 31.13 -18.56
N TYR A 328 8.49 30.66 -17.62
CA TYR A 328 7.56 29.56 -17.84
C TYR A 328 6.10 30.00 -17.69
N LEU A 329 5.23 29.32 -18.42
CA LEU A 329 3.80 29.29 -18.18
C LEU A 329 3.50 28.16 -17.20
N TYR A 330 2.64 28.43 -16.22
CA TYR A 330 2.28 27.50 -15.16
C TYR A 330 0.86 26.96 -15.36
N PHE A 331 0.72 25.65 -15.45
CA PHE A 331 -0.53 24.92 -15.60
C PHE A 331 -0.68 23.85 -14.51
N ASN A 332 -1.85 23.23 -14.45
CA ASN A 332 -2.17 22.08 -13.63
C ASN A 332 -2.75 20.96 -14.51
N GLU A 333 -2.72 19.71 -14.03
CA GLU A 333 -3.48 18.62 -14.63
C GLU A 333 -4.95 18.67 -14.19
N LYS A 334 -5.84 17.95 -14.91
CA LYS A 334 -7.31 18.04 -14.74
C LYS A 334 -7.75 17.90 -13.28
N LEU A 335 -7.20 16.92 -12.56
CA LEU A 335 -7.61 16.58 -11.18
C LEU A 335 -6.86 17.40 -10.12
N GLU A 336 -5.94 18.28 -10.52
CA GLU A 336 -5.17 19.13 -9.61
C GLU A 336 -5.56 20.61 -9.74
N ILE A 337 -6.63 20.94 -10.47
CA ILE A 337 -7.04 22.34 -10.69
C ILE A 337 -7.48 23.05 -9.41
N SER A 338 -7.91 22.31 -8.38
CA SER A 338 -8.27 22.85 -7.06
C SER A 338 -7.06 23.49 -6.36
N SER A 339 -5.85 22.96 -6.61
CA SER A 339 -4.56 23.49 -6.15
C SER A 339 -4.05 24.66 -6.99
N SER A 340 -4.72 24.98 -8.11
CA SER A 340 -4.27 26.01 -9.03
C SER A 340 -4.29 27.40 -8.40
N SER A 341 -3.23 28.17 -8.68
CA SER A 341 -3.16 29.57 -8.27
C SER A 341 -4.29 30.37 -8.93
N TYR A 342 -4.91 31.26 -8.15
CA TYR A 342 -5.98 32.17 -8.58
C TYR A 342 -7.34 31.51 -8.91
N SER A 343 -7.55 30.24 -8.55
CA SER A 343 -8.86 29.56 -8.68
C SER A 343 -10.01 30.34 -8.01
N ASN A 344 -9.73 30.94 -6.86
CA ASN A 344 -10.68 31.74 -6.08
C ASN A 344 -10.64 33.25 -6.37
N SER A 345 -9.89 33.69 -7.38
CA SER A 345 -9.77 35.11 -7.71
C SER A 345 -11.03 35.64 -8.39
N ARG A 346 -11.31 36.93 -8.19
CA ARG A 346 -12.42 37.60 -8.89
C ARG A 346 -12.19 37.57 -10.41
N ASN A 347 -13.24 37.25 -11.16
CA ASN A 347 -13.22 37.09 -12.63
C ASN A 347 -12.28 35.98 -13.13
N ALA A 348 -11.90 35.04 -12.27
CA ALA A 348 -11.14 33.86 -12.70
C ALA A 348 -12.02 32.97 -13.58
N VAL A 349 -11.45 32.54 -14.71
CA VAL A 349 -12.00 31.50 -15.59
C VAL A 349 -10.91 30.50 -15.90
N LEU A 350 -11.29 29.25 -16.15
CA LEU A 350 -10.37 28.17 -16.47
C LEU A 350 -10.16 28.11 -17.98
N ILE A 351 -8.91 28.11 -18.44
CA ILE A 351 -8.57 27.80 -19.83
C ILE A 351 -7.97 26.40 -19.93
N GLU A 352 -8.31 25.71 -21.01
CA GLU A 352 -7.67 24.47 -21.44
C GLU A 352 -6.60 24.78 -22.50
N ALA A 353 -5.48 24.09 -22.42
CA ALA A 353 -4.39 24.23 -23.38
C ALA A 353 -3.72 22.88 -23.69
N THR A 354 -3.13 22.79 -24.87
CA THR A 354 -2.14 21.76 -25.20
C THR A 354 -0.73 22.34 -25.06
N ILE A 355 0.21 21.51 -24.64
CA ILE A 355 1.63 21.86 -24.54
C ILE A 355 2.38 20.98 -25.54
N PRO A 356 3.10 21.55 -26.53
CA PRO A 356 3.98 20.77 -27.38
C PRO A 356 5.02 20.00 -26.55
N TYR A 357 5.34 18.76 -26.92
CA TYR A 357 6.28 17.92 -26.16
C TYR A 357 7.64 18.61 -25.90
N THR A 358 8.18 19.31 -26.91
CA THR A 358 9.44 20.06 -26.80
C THR A 358 9.36 21.29 -25.90
N ASP A 359 8.15 21.80 -25.65
CA ASP A 359 7.88 22.99 -24.86
C ASP A 359 7.41 22.64 -23.44
N PHE A 360 7.11 21.37 -23.14
CA PHE A 360 6.93 20.88 -21.77
C PHE A 360 8.27 20.94 -21.05
N TYR A 361 8.39 21.71 -19.98
CA TYR A 361 9.67 21.82 -19.28
C TYR A 361 9.81 20.78 -18.16
N ILE A 362 8.94 20.87 -17.16
CA ILE A 362 8.94 19.96 -16.00
C ILE A 362 7.57 19.99 -15.34
N LYS A 363 7.20 18.92 -14.65
CA LYS A 363 6.13 18.97 -13.63
C LYS A 363 6.76 18.91 -12.24
N ASN A 364 6.46 19.90 -11.42
CA ASN A 364 6.88 19.98 -10.03
C ASN A 364 5.64 20.11 -9.14
N SER A 365 5.41 19.12 -8.26
CA SER A 365 4.18 19.02 -7.47
C SER A 365 2.95 19.06 -8.41
N ASP A 366 1.95 19.86 -8.06
CA ASP A 366 0.73 20.15 -8.79
C ASP A 366 0.94 21.00 -10.06
N LYS A 367 2.16 21.52 -10.31
CA LYS A 367 2.41 22.51 -11.37
C LYS A 367 3.18 21.94 -12.55
N VAL A 368 2.64 22.13 -13.73
CA VAL A 368 3.29 21.89 -15.02
C VAL A 368 3.85 23.20 -15.55
N LEU A 369 5.17 23.23 -15.79
CA LEU A 369 5.88 24.36 -16.38
C LEU A 369 6.07 24.14 -17.87
N ALA A 370 5.75 25.15 -18.68
CA ALA A 370 5.84 25.09 -20.12
C ALA A 370 6.48 26.34 -20.71
N LYS A 371 7.28 26.19 -21.77
CA LYS A 371 7.85 27.29 -22.55
C LYS A 371 6.84 27.92 -23.50
N SER A 372 5.81 27.16 -23.88
CA SER A 372 4.67 27.67 -24.62
C SER A 372 3.47 26.75 -24.48
N CYS A 373 2.29 27.24 -24.87
CA CYS A 373 1.10 26.42 -25.02
C CYS A 373 0.25 26.89 -26.21
N ILE A 374 -0.75 26.10 -26.58
CA ILE A 374 -1.85 26.51 -27.46
C ILE A 374 -3.14 26.42 -26.66
N VAL A 375 -3.80 27.56 -26.45
CA VAL A 375 -5.06 27.60 -25.71
C VAL A 375 -6.17 27.06 -26.61
N THR A 376 -6.90 26.03 -26.17
CA THR A 376 -7.92 25.37 -26.97
C THR A 376 -9.32 25.93 -26.72
N ARG A 377 -9.64 26.27 -25.46
CA ARG A 377 -10.94 26.83 -25.08
C ARG A 377 -10.95 27.41 -23.67
N GLU A 378 -11.98 28.19 -23.36
CA GLU A 378 -12.44 28.41 -21.99
C GLU A 378 -13.25 27.18 -21.55
N VAL A 379 -12.95 26.65 -20.37
CA VAL A 379 -13.70 25.55 -19.76
C VAL A 379 -14.87 26.13 -18.95
N PRO A 380 -16.13 25.77 -19.26
CA PRO A 380 -17.28 26.21 -18.49
C PRO A 380 -17.20 25.85 -17.01
N LYS A 381 -17.63 26.77 -16.13
CA LYS A 381 -17.64 26.56 -14.68
C LYS A 381 -18.38 25.28 -14.25
N ALA A 382 -19.56 25.06 -14.82
CA ALA A 382 -20.35 23.86 -14.55
C ALA A 382 -19.70 22.55 -15.04
N GLU A 383 -18.67 22.61 -15.89
CA GLU A 383 -17.91 21.44 -16.33
C GLU A 383 -16.84 21.10 -15.29
N TYR A 384 -15.99 22.07 -14.92
CA TYR A 384 -14.88 21.78 -14.01
C TYR A 384 -15.29 21.65 -12.54
N GLU A 385 -16.43 22.22 -12.11
CA GLU A 385 -17.01 21.95 -10.78
C GLU A 385 -17.43 20.48 -10.60
N LYS A 386 -17.66 19.75 -11.70
CA LYS A 386 -17.95 18.31 -11.63
C LYS A 386 -16.70 17.49 -11.44
N TRP A 387 -15.54 17.94 -11.93
CA TRP A 387 -14.29 17.21 -11.80
C TRP A 387 -13.83 17.08 -10.35
N GLU A 388 -14.19 18.03 -9.50
CA GLU A 388 -13.94 17.96 -8.05
C GLU A 388 -14.82 16.93 -7.34
N ASN A 389 -15.88 16.43 -8.00
CA ASN A 389 -16.85 15.48 -7.44
C ASN A 389 -16.97 14.19 -8.26
N GLU A 390 -16.11 13.96 -9.26
CA GLU A 390 -16.06 12.71 -10.02
C GLU A 390 -15.44 11.61 -9.13
N GLU A 391 -16.15 10.50 -8.92
CA GLU A 391 -15.53 9.30 -8.33
C GLU A 391 -14.32 8.92 -9.21
N LEU A 392 -13.18 8.63 -8.56
CA LEU A 392 -11.95 8.21 -9.24
C LEU A 392 -12.17 6.87 -9.94
N GLU A 393 -12.68 6.88 -11.17
CA GLU A 393 -12.56 5.75 -12.07
C GLU A 393 -11.07 5.54 -12.38
N ASP A 394 -10.59 4.29 -12.31
CA ASP A 394 -9.19 3.97 -12.60
C ASP A 394 -8.82 4.55 -13.97
N TYR A 395 -7.81 5.42 -14.03
CA TYR A 395 -7.32 5.97 -15.28
C TYR A 395 -6.83 4.83 -16.16
N LYS A 396 -7.64 4.48 -17.16
CA LYS A 396 -7.22 3.60 -18.23
C LYS A 396 -6.25 4.38 -19.10
N CYS A 397 -5.01 3.94 -19.11
CA CYS A 397 -4.04 4.56 -20.00
C CYS A 397 -4.56 4.35 -21.44
N PRO A 398 -4.62 5.37 -22.31
CA PRO A 398 -5.16 5.25 -23.66
C PRO A 398 -4.48 4.15 -24.50
N PHE A 399 -3.33 3.68 -24.03
CA PHE A 399 -2.47 2.66 -24.64
C PHE A 399 -2.69 1.24 -24.07
N GLU A 400 -3.68 1.04 -23.19
CA GLU A 400 -4.05 -0.28 -22.61
C GLU A 400 -5.17 -1.00 -23.40
N LEU A 401 -5.52 -0.49 -24.58
CA LEU A 401 -6.43 -1.16 -25.51
C LEU A 401 -5.63 -2.00 -26.51
N GLU A 402 -5.18 -3.18 -26.08
CA GLU A 402 -4.98 -4.37 -26.93
C GLU A 402 -5.52 -5.63 -26.24
#